data_AF-A0A925C6L7-F1
#
_entry.id   AF-A0A925C6L7-F1
#
_cell.length_a   1.000
_cell.length_b   1.000
_cell.length_c   1.000
_cell.angle_alpha   90.00
_cell.angle_beta   90.00
_cell.angle_gamma   90.00
#
_symmetry.space_group_name_H-M   'P 1'
#
loop_
_entity.id
_entity.type
_entity.pdbx_description
1 polymer ?
#
loop_
_entity_poly.entity_id
_entity_poly.type
_entity_poly.pdbx_seq_one_letter_code
_entity_poly.pdbx_strand_id
1 'polypeptide(L)'
;MKSKAVKAKSKSTSKGSSAARLAKARAGSAARAKPGNPLLARWGAAFGLPPFKKIDPAHFKAAFAAALKEHKTEIAAIAGDSAKPTFKNAIAALEKSGRLLDKVASVFYNLTGAHTNEALQVIERDMAPKLAAHETAILLNGKIFTRVEDLYRRRDQL
;
A
#
# COMPACT_ATOMS: atom_id res chain seq x y z
N MET A 1 -42.25 60.28 -11.63
CA MET A 1 -42.98 59.96 -10.37
C MET A 1 -43.39 58.49 -10.47
N LYS A 2 -42.82 57.51 -9.78
CA LYS A 2 -42.65 57.36 -8.33
C LYS A 2 -41.37 56.56 -8.02
N SER A 3 -40.63 57.04 -7.03
CA SER A 3 -39.49 56.37 -6.39
C SER A 3 -39.93 55.13 -5.61
N LYS A 4 -39.09 54.09 -5.56
CA LYS A 4 -38.92 53.25 -4.35
C LYS A 4 -37.64 52.40 -4.37
N ALA A 5 -36.86 52.62 -3.31
CA ALA A 5 -36.07 51.68 -2.51
C ALA A 5 -34.77 51.04 -3.06
N VAL A 6 -33.67 51.58 -2.53
CA VAL A 6 -32.36 50.97 -2.29
C VAL A 6 -32.45 49.81 -1.28
N LYS A 7 -31.75 48.69 -1.51
CA LYS A 7 -31.00 47.97 -0.46
C LYS A 7 -29.92 47.05 -1.03
N ALA A 8 -28.78 47.06 -0.35
CA ALA A 8 -27.50 46.48 -0.73
C ALA A 8 -27.26 45.04 -0.21
N LYS A 9 -26.22 44.41 -0.78
CA LYS A 9 -25.33 43.34 -0.26
C LYS A 9 -25.95 42.00 0.17
N SER A 10 -25.48 40.91 -0.45
CA SER A 10 -24.51 40.00 0.21
C SER A 10 -24.08 38.85 -0.72
N LYS A 11 -22.76 38.70 -0.91
CA LYS A 11 -22.09 37.50 -1.44
C LYS A 11 -22.14 36.38 -0.39
N SER A 12 -22.39 35.14 -0.80
CA SER A 12 -21.80 33.93 -0.20
C SER A 12 -22.14 32.70 -1.05
N THR A 13 -21.32 32.33 -2.04
CA THR A 13 -20.36 31.19 -1.94
C THR A 13 -20.92 29.92 -1.27
N SER A 14 -21.59 29.05 -2.03
CA SER A 14 -21.83 27.65 -1.67
C SER A 14 -20.56 26.79 -1.88
N LYS A 15 -19.48 27.09 -1.15
CA LYS A 15 -18.31 26.21 -1.02
C LYS A 15 -18.52 25.31 0.20
N GLY A 16 -19.26 24.22 0.01
CA GLY A 16 -19.59 23.33 1.13
C GLY A 16 -20.02 21.92 0.72
N SER A 17 -19.46 21.33 -0.35
CA SER A 17 -19.77 19.91 -0.67
C SER A 17 -18.76 19.22 -1.60
N SER A 18 -17.47 19.54 -1.47
CA SER A 18 -16.40 18.81 -2.20
C SER A 18 -15.48 18.03 -1.26
N ALA A 19 -15.13 18.61 -0.10
CA ALA A 19 -14.32 17.93 0.92
C ALA A 19 -15.00 16.68 1.52
N ALA A 20 -16.32 16.72 1.73
CA ALA A 20 -17.08 15.59 2.26
C ALA A 20 -17.18 14.41 1.26
N ARG A 21 -17.20 14.70 -0.06
CA ARG A 21 -17.18 13.68 -1.11
C ARG A 21 -15.81 13.04 -1.27
N LEU A 22 -14.73 13.82 -1.13
CA LEU A 22 -13.35 13.31 -1.15
C LEU A 22 -13.02 12.43 0.08
N ALA A 23 -13.58 12.74 1.25
CA ALA A 23 -13.46 11.90 2.44
C ALA A 23 -14.22 10.57 2.29
N LYS A 24 -15.41 10.59 1.67
CA LYS A 24 -16.22 9.38 1.45
C LYS A 24 -15.65 8.45 0.36
N ALA A 25 -14.90 8.98 -0.60
CA ALA A 25 -14.19 8.18 -1.62
C ALA A 25 -12.96 7.43 -1.07
N ARG A 26 -12.28 7.96 -0.03
CA ARG A 26 -11.15 7.28 0.62
C ARG A 26 -11.57 6.13 1.55
N ALA A 27 -12.85 6.07 1.94
CA ALA A 27 -13.43 4.96 2.70
C ALA A 27 -13.96 3.82 1.81
N GLY A 28 -13.88 3.97 0.47
CA GLY A 28 -14.57 3.12 -0.51
C GLY A 28 -13.74 2.06 -1.22
N SER A 29 -12.52 1.75 -0.77
CA SER A 29 -11.82 0.51 -1.18
C SER A 29 -11.61 -0.40 0.02
N ALA A 30 -12.70 -0.67 0.74
CA ALA A 30 -12.80 -1.84 1.60
C ALA A 30 -13.06 -3.05 0.68
N ALA A 31 -12.06 -3.43 -0.12
CA ALA A 31 -12.06 -4.72 -0.80
C ALA A 31 -12.00 -5.81 0.29
N ARG A 32 -13.14 -6.46 0.48
CA ARG A 32 -13.48 -7.36 1.58
C ARG A 32 -12.42 -8.47 1.72
N ALA A 33 -11.81 -8.57 2.90
CA ALA A 33 -11.06 -9.74 3.31
C ALA A 33 -12.00 -10.96 3.37
N LYS A 34 -11.63 -12.04 2.68
CA LYS A 34 -12.25 -13.38 2.82
C LYS A 34 -12.31 -13.76 4.31
N PRO A 35 -13.31 -14.51 4.80
CA PRO A 35 -13.33 -14.99 6.17
C PRO A 35 -12.16 -15.97 6.35
N GLY A 36 -11.09 -15.70 7.09
CA GLY A 36 -10.66 -14.47 7.77
C GLY A 36 -9.17 -14.56 8.11
N ASN A 37 -8.26 -14.66 7.12
CA ASN A 37 -6.83 -14.80 7.43
C ASN A 37 -6.37 -13.58 8.26
N PRO A 38 -5.95 -13.77 9.52
CA PRO A 38 -5.68 -12.68 10.46
C PRO A 38 -4.48 -11.81 10.04
N LEU A 39 -3.57 -12.36 9.22
CA LEU A 39 -2.45 -11.62 8.65
C LEU A 39 -2.91 -10.62 7.59
N LEU A 40 -4.01 -10.93 6.88
CA LEU A 40 -4.58 -10.08 5.82
C LEU A 40 -5.61 -9.06 6.35
N ALA A 41 -6.13 -9.26 7.57
CA ALA A 41 -7.08 -8.35 8.19
C ALA A 41 -6.40 -7.06 8.70
N ARG A 42 -7.15 -5.96 8.77
CA ARG A 42 -6.70 -4.76 9.51
C ARG A 42 -6.61 -5.09 10.99
N TRP A 43 -5.50 -4.70 11.62
CA TRP A 43 -5.28 -4.90 13.05
C TRP A 43 -5.81 -3.70 13.83
N GLY A 44 -6.60 -3.97 14.87
CA GLY A 44 -7.24 -2.94 15.70
C GLY A 44 -6.51 -2.64 17.01
N ALA A 45 -5.45 -3.39 17.34
CA ALA A 45 -4.69 -3.17 18.56
C ALA A 45 -3.87 -1.87 18.50
N ALA A 46 -3.53 -1.32 19.67
CA ALA A 46 -2.69 -0.13 19.78
C ALA A 46 -1.39 -0.31 18.97
N PHE A 47 -0.94 0.77 18.32
CA PHE A 47 0.23 0.79 17.44
C PHE A 47 0.20 -0.19 16.25
N GLY A 48 -0.96 -0.79 15.96
CA GLY A 48 -1.09 -1.80 14.92
C GLY A 48 -0.39 -3.10 15.29
N LEU A 49 -0.47 -3.54 16.54
CA LEU A 49 0.11 -4.82 16.96
C LEU A 49 -0.55 -6.02 16.24
N PRO A 50 0.24 -7.03 15.80
CA PRO A 50 -0.30 -8.25 15.25
C PRO A 50 -1.17 -9.00 16.27
N PRO A 51 -2.30 -9.58 15.86
CA PRO A 51 -3.13 -10.40 16.74
C PRO A 51 -2.49 -11.79 16.92
N PHE A 52 -1.32 -11.88 17.55
CA PHE A 52 -0.52 -13.11 17.67
C PHE A 52 -1.33 -14.33 18.12
N LYS A 53 -2.26 -14.15 19.07
CA LYS A 53 -3.15 -15.22 19.56
C LYS A 53 -4.04 -15.87 18.50
N LYS A 54 -4.24 -15.20 17.35
CA LYS A 54 -5.06 -15.68 16.23
C LYS A 54 -4.21 -16.22 15.07
N ILE A 55 -2.89 -16.01 15.11
CA ILE A 55 -1.98 -16.35 14.02
C ILE A 55 -1.52 -17.80 14.22
N ASP A 56 -1.46 -18.53 13.12
CA ASP A 56 -1.14 -19.96 13.06
C ASP A 56 -0.23 -20.16 11.84
N PRO A 57 0.73 -21.10 11.89
CA PRO A 57 1.58 -21.43 10.74
C PRO A 57 0.81 -21.59 9.41
N ALA A 58 -0.38 -22.20 9.43
CA ALA A 58 -1.21 -22.43 8.24
C ALA A 58 -1.64 -21.13 7.53
N HIS A 59 -1.65 -19.99 8.23
CA HIS A 59 -2.01 -18.70 7.66
C HIS A 59 -0.95 -18.11 6.72
N PHE A 60 0.33 -18.47 6.89
CA PHE A 60 1.43 -17.76 6.22
C PHE A 60 1.49 -17.99 4.71
N LYS A 61 1.37 -19.24 4.23
CA LYS A 61 1.48 -19.52 2.78
C LYS A 61 0.41 -18.74 1.99
N ALA A 62 -0.83 -18.75 2.47
CA ALA A 62 -1.92 -18.01 1.85
C ALA A 62 -1.74 -16.49 1.97
N ALA A 63 -1.23 -16.00 3.11
CA ALA A 63 -0.97 -14.57 3.31
C ALA A 63 0.15 -14.06 2.39
N PHE A 64 1.26 -14.78 2.30
CA PHE A 64 2.36 -14.44 1.37
C PHE A 64 1.90 -14.48 -0.09
N ALA A 65 1.11 -15.48 -0.50
CA ALA A 65 0.61 -15.54 -1.87
C ALA A 65 -0.25 -14.32 -2.23
N ALA A 66 -1.13 -13.90 -1.32
CA ALA A 66 -1.94 -12.68 -1.50
C ALA A 66 -1.06 -11.43 -1.53
N ALA A 67 -0.12 -11.31 -0.59
CA ALA A 67 0.75 -10.15 -0.46
C ALA A 67 1.70 -9.98 -1.66
N LEU A 68 2.30 -11.07 -2.15
CA LEU A 68 3.12 -11.08 -3.36
C LEU A 68 2.31 -10.65 -4.58
N LYS A 69 1.07 -11.13 -4.72
CA LYS A 69 0.18 -10.74 -5.82
C LYS A 69 -0.17 -9.25 -5.77
N GLU A 70 -0.46 -8.73 -4.58
CA GLU A 70 -0.75 -7.31 -4.38
C GLU A 70 0.48 -6.46 -4.72
N HIS A 71 1.64 -6.80 -4.18
CA HIS A 71 2.88 -6.05 -4.44
C HIS A 71 3.25 -6.06 -5.93
N LYS A 72 3.14 -7.20 -6.61
CA LYS A 72 3.32 -7.27 -8.08
C LYS A 72 2.39 -6.33 -8.83
N THR A 73 1.15 -6.19 -8.37
CA THR A 73 0.14 -5.30 -8.97
C THR A 73 0.53 -3.83 -8.77
N GLU A 74 0.97 -3.46 -7.57
CA GLU A 74 1.45 -2.11 -7.26
C GLU A 74 2.68 -1.74 -8.09
N ILE A 75 3.66 -2.64 -8.17
CA ILE A 75 4.88 -2.50 -8.97
C ILE A 75 4.55 -2.36 -10.45
N ALA A 76 3.63 -3.17 -10.98
CA ALA A 76 3.18 -3.06 -12.37
C ALA A 76 2.51 -1.71 -12.66
N ALA A 77 1.72 -1.18 -11.72
CA ALA A 77 1.10 0.13 -11.86
C ALA A 77 2.14 1.26 -11.88
N ILE A 78 3.18 1.19 -11.03
CA ILE A 78 4.28 2.18 -11.02
C ILE A 78 5.10 2.09 -12.31
N ALA A 79 5.45 0.87 -12.74
CA ALA A 79 6.23 0.63 -13.94
C ALA A 79 5.47 1.01 -15.23
N GLY A 80 4.13 0.91 -15.22
CA GLY A 80 3.25 1.17 -16.35
C GLY A 80 2.65 2.58 -16.39
N ASP A 81 2.94 3.45 -15.41
CA ASP A 81 2.45 4.82 -15.40
C ASP A 81 3.05 5.62 -16.56
N SER A 82 2.20 6.11 -17.46
CA SER A 82 2.61 6.89 -18.64
C SER A 82 2.90 8.36 -18.33
N ALA A 83 2.56 8.84 -17.12
CA ALA A 83 2.92 10.18 -16.70
C ALA A 83 4.45 10.29 -16.53
N LYS A 84 4.97 11.50 -16.79
CA LYS A 84 6.37 11.83 -16.54
C LYS A 84 6.75 11.45 -15.10
N PRO A 85 7.91 10.82 -14.86
CA PRO A 85 8.36 10.49 -13.52
C PRO A 85 8.46 11.74 -12.64
N THR A 86 7.94 11.61 -11.42
CA THR A 86 8.00 12.58 -10.33
C THR A 86 8.40 11.82 -9.06
N PHE A 87 8.94 12.52 -8.07
CA PHE A 87 9.23 11.89 -6.77
C PHE A 87 8.00 11.14 -6.21
N LYS A 88 6.80 11.68 -6.41
CA LYS A 88 5.55 11.12 -5.88
C LYS A 88 5.10 9.82 -6.57
N ASN A 89 5.18 9.74 -7.91
CA ASN A 89 4.67 8.59 -8.69
C ASN A 89 5.76 7.55 -9.05
N ALA A 90 7.01 7.77 -8.64
CA ALA A 90 8.08 6.78 -8.70
C ALA A 90 8.58 6.45 -7.30
N ILE A 91 9.44 7.30 -6.70
CA ILE A 91 10.10 7.01 -5.42
C ILE A 91 9.10 6.79 -4.29
N ALA A 92 8.26 7.78 -3.98
CA ALA A 92 7.29 7.66 -2.90
C ALA A 92 6.20 6.62 -3.17
N ALA A 93 6.01 6.20 -4.43
CA ALA A 93 5.12 5.11 -4.77
C ALA A 93 5.77 3.74 -4.51
N LEU A 94 7.05 3.57 -4.85
CA LEU A 94 7.85 2.39 -4.55
C LEU A 94 7.95 2.18 -3.04
N GLU A 95 8.29 3.22 -2.28
CA GLU A 95 8.34 3.21 -0.81
C GLU A 95 7.00 2.88 -0.15
N LYS A 96 5.89 3.13 -0.84
CA LYS A 96 4.54 2.83 -0.36
C LYS A 96 4.02 1.49 -0.85
N SER A 97 4.67 0.86 -1.81
CA SER A 97 4.32 -0.47 -2.30
C SER A 97 4.76 -1.53 -1.29
N GLY A 98 4.21 -2.73 -1.37
CA GLY A 98 4.69 -3.86 -0.57
C GLY A 98 4.23 -3.87 0.89
N ARG A 99 3.46 -2.87 1.35
CA ARG A 99 3.02 -2.78 2.76
C ARG A 99 2.37 -4.06 3.29
N LEU A 100 1.55 -4.74 2.48
CA LEU A 100 0.95 -6.01 2.90
C LEU A 100 2.00 -7.11 3.03
N LEU A 101 2.97 -7.16 2.12
CA LEU A 101 4.08 -8.12 2.16
C LEU A 101 4.96 -7.87 3.38
N ASP A 102 5.36 -6.63 3.63
CA ASP A 102 6.16 -6.24 4.80
C ASP A 102 5.45 -6.61 6.10
N LYS A 103 4.14 -6.37 6.16
CA LYS A 103 3.32 -6.71 7.33
C LYS A 103 3.30 -8.21 7.61
N VAL A 104 3.15 -9.04 6.58
CA VAL A 104 3.17 -10.51 6.72
C VAL A 104 4.58 -11.00 7.07
N ALA A 105 5.60 -10.50 6.35
CA ALA A 105 7.00 -10.86 6.51
C ALA A 105 7.52 -10.50 7.91
N SER A 106 7.18 -9.31 8.43
CA SER A 106 7.60 -8.86 9.76
C SER A 106 7.15 -9.81 10.86
N VAL A 107 5.90 -10.30 10.80
CA VAL A 107 5.41 -11.30 11.76
C VAL A 107 6.09 -12.64 11.55
N PHE A 108 6.23 -13.06 10.29
CA PHE A 108 6.85 -14.34 9.96
C PHE A 108 8.28 -14.43 10.49
N TYR A 109 9.12 -13.45 10.14
CA TYR A 109 10.52 -13.42 10.55
C TYR A 109 10.73 -13.13 12.04
N ASN A 110 9.79 -12.42 12.68
CA ASN A 110 9.78 -12.34 14.14
C ASN A 110 9.56 -13.72 14.78
N LEU A 111 8.62 -14.52 14.28
CA LEU A 111 8.37 -15.87 14.80
C LEU A 111 9.49 -16.85 14.43
N THR A 112 10.01 -16.85 13.20
CA THR A 112 11.11 -17.75 12.83
C THR A 112 12.42 -17.41 13.54
N GLY A 113 12.63 -16.15 13.91
CA GLY A 113 13.79 -15.73 14.70
C GLY A 113 13.68 -15.98 16.21
N ALA A 114 12.49 -15.84 16.80
CA ALA A 114 12.32 -15.86 18.26
C ALA A 114 11.53 -17.05 18.82
N HIS A 115 10.65 -17.66 18.02
CA HIS A 115 9.72 -18.71 18.46
C HIS A 115 9.38 -19.68 17.32
N THR A 116 10.42 -20.26 16.73
CA THR A 116 10.27 -21.12 15.54
C THR A 116 9.75 -22.51 15.90
N ASN A 117 9.28 -23.23 14.87
CA ASN A 117 8.89 -24.64 14.94
C ASN A 117 9.01 -25.29 13.54
N GLU A 118 8.88 -26.61 13.45
CA GLU A 118 9.02 -27.35 12.20
C GLU A 118 8.08 -26.85 11.09
N ALA A 119 6.83 -26.50 11.44
CA ALA A 119 5.86 -26.00 10.47
C ALA A 119 6.31 -24.66 9.87
N LEU A 120 6.81 -23.74 10.69
CA LEU A 120 7.36 -22.46 10.24
C LEU A 120 8.63 -22.64 9.41
N GLN A 121 9.53 -23.56 9.78
CA GLN A 121 10.74 -23.86 9.01
C GLN A 121 10.43 -24.42 7.61
N VAL A 122 9.42 -25.29 7.50
CA VAL A 122 8.94 -25.79 6.20
C VAL A 122 8.41 -24.64 5.35
N ILE A 123 7.63 -23.73 5.95
CA ILE A 123 7.13 -22.54 5.25
C ILE A 123 8.29 -21.65 4.81
N GLU A 124 9.29 -21.43 5.66
CA GLU A 124 10.44 -20.59 5.37
C GLU A 124 11.22 -21.11 4.15
N ARG A 125 11.51 -22.42 4.12
CA ARG A 125 12.19 -23.08 3.00
C ARG A 125 11.40 -22.96 1.69
N ASP A 126 10.07 -23.11 1.77
CA ASP A 126 9.18 -23.00 0.62
C ASP A 126 9.06 -21.56 0.09
N MET A 127 9.21 -20.56 0.97
CA MET A 127 8.95 -19.15 0.67
C MET A 127 10.22 -18.38 0.33
N ALA A 128 11.36 -18.72 0.91
CA ALA A 128 12.64 -18.05 0.67
C ALA A 128 12.96 -17.86 -0.83
N PRO A 129 12.94 -18.90 -1.69
CA PRO A 129 13.23 -18.70 -3.11
C PRO A 129 12.18 -17.84 -3.84
N LYS A 130 10.91 -17.89 -3.41
CA LYS A 130 9.83 -17.09 -4.01
C LYS A 130 9.96 -15.61 -3.66
N LEU A 131 10.34 -15.31 -2.42
CA LEU A 131 10.60 -13.95 -1.96
C LEU A 131 11.83 -13.37 -2.65
N ALA A 132 12.92 -14.14 -2.72
CA ALA A 132 14.13 -13.72 -3.44
C ALA A 132 13.88 -13.45 -4.93
N ALA A 133 13.13 -14.33 -5.61
CA ALA A 133 12.75 -14.12 -7.00
C ALA A 133 11.86 -12.89 -7.21
N HIS A 134 10.97 -12.62 -6.25
CA HIS A 134 10.11 -11.44 -6.29
C HIS A 134 10.90 -10.14 -6.12
N GLU A 135 11.82 -10.07 -5.17
CA GLU A 135 12.71 -8.93 -4.96
C GLU A 135 13.59 -8.68 -6.19
N THR A 136 14.21 -9.76 -6.71
CA THR A 136 15.02 -9.70 -7.94
C THR A 136 14.22 -9.14 -9.12
N ALA A 137 12.98 -9.58 -9.31
CA ALA A 137 12.11 -9.09 -10.38
C ALA A 137 11.79 -7.59 -10.27
N ILE A 138 11.79 -7.03 -9.06
CA ILE A 138 11.58 -5.59 -8.84
C ILE A 138 12.87 -4.82 -9.11
N LEU A 139 13.99 -5.25 -8.52
CA LEU A 139 15.29 -4.58 -8.66
C LEU A 139 15.79 -4.57 -10.12
N LEU A 140 15.52 -5.64 -10.86
CA LEU A 140 15.91 -5.77 -12.28
C LEU A 140 14.81 -5.29 -13.24
N ASN A 141 13.76 -4.62 -12.76
CA ASN A 141 12.71 -4.09 -13.61
C ASN A 141 13.20 -2.85 -14.36
N GLY A 142 13.55 -3.01 -15.64
CA GLY A 142 14.05 -1.93 -16.48
C GLY A 142 13.13 -0.71 -16.58
N LYS A 143 11.80 -0.89 -16.54
CA LYS A 143 10.85 0.24 -16.57
C LYS A 143 10.92 1.07 -15.29
N ILE A 144 11.06 0.42 -14.15
CA ILE A 144 11.25 1.12 -12.87
C ILE A 144 12.59 1.83 -12.87
N PHE A 145 13.65 1.14 -13.31
CA PHE A 145 14.98 1.73 -13.41
C PHE A 145 14.97 3.02 -14.25
N THR A 146 14.40 3.01 -15.45
CA THR A 146 14.31 4.21 -16.31
C THR A 146 13.59 5.36 -15.62
N ARG A 147 12.51 5.09 -14.86
CA ARG A 147 11.78 6.14 -14.11
C ARG A 147 12.62 6.73 -12.98
N VAL A 148 13.39 5.90 -12.27
CA VAL A 148 14.30 6.34 -11.20
C VAL A 148 15.50 7.09 -11.77
N GLU A 149 16.07 6.61 -12.87
CA GLU A 149 17.18 7.24 -13.57
C GLU A 149 16.82 8.65 -14.06
N ASP A 150 15.64 8.83 -14.66
CA ASP A 150 15.15 10.16 -15.05
C ASP A 150 15.18 11.10 -13.84
N LEU A 151 14.57 10.72 -12.72
CA LEU A 151 14.56 11.54 -11.51
C LEU A 151 15.96 11.83 -10.97
N TYR A 152 16.82 10.82 -10.96
CA TYR A 152 18.18 10.96 -10.47
C TYR A 152 18.99 12.00 -11.27
N ARG A 153 18.80 12.04 -12.60
CA ARG A 153 19.48 13.00 -13.49
C ARG A 153 19.03 14.45 -13.28
N ARG A 154 17.79 14.69 -12.83
CA ARG A 154 17.22 16.01 -12.56
C ARG A 154 16.99 16.28 -11.06
N ARG A 155 17.69 15.57 -10.18
CA ARG A 155 17.44 15.60 -8.72
C ARG A 155 17.63 16.97 -8.08
N ASP A 156 18.52 17.81 -8.61
CA ASP A 156 18.79 19.15 -8.09
C ASP A 156 17.65 20.15 -8.39
N GLN A 157 16.61 19.71 -9.11
CA GLN A 157 15.46 20.51 -9.55
C GLN A 157 14.11 19.95 -9.04
N LEU A 158 14.14 19.01 -8.07
CA LEU A 158 12.96 18.31 -7.54
C LEU A 158 12.39 18.95 -6.28
#